data_AF-A0A950TJY9-F1
#
_entry.id   AF-A0A950TJY9-F1
#
_cell.length_a   1.000
_cell.length_b   1.000
_cell.length_c   1.000
_cell.angle_alpha   90.00
_cell.angle_beta   90.00
_cell.angle_gamma   90.00
#
_symmetry.space_group_name_H-M   'P 1'
#
loop_
_entity.id
_entity.type
_entity.pdbx_description
1 polymer ?
#
loop_
_entity_poly.entity_id
_entity_poly.type
_entity_poly.pdbx_seq_one_letter_code
_entity_poly.pdbx_strand_id
1 'polypeptide(L)'
;MASRDSASSGDPFASIRAGTLTHLRKHGCHCYPFFDGSLLGVIAGAARALRIVELGTALGYTACWFAHGAPDARIDTIDFDPEHVRLARTNIEAAGFAKRVTLHEGAFDDVLPKLKPGYDVGFFDGFDPTLRNLKELRTLLRPGGVLITTNLNFGSEARSYRERLSDSKQWRTTFAAEDGRTAISIKI
;
A
#
# COMPACT_ATOMS: atom_id res chain seq x y z
N MET A 1 20.41 -9.28 15.59
CA MET A 1 19.40 -9.46 16.64
C MET A 1 19.12 -8.09 17.24
N ALA A 2 18.09 -7.40 16.74
CA ALA A 2 17.62 -6.13 17.27
C ALA A 2 16.09 -6.16 17.20
N SER A 3 15.46 -6.45 18.33
CA SER A 3 14.01 -6.37 18.52
C SER A 3 13.60 -4.90 18.47
N ARG A 4 13.03 -4.45 17.35
CA ARG A 4 12.29 -3.19 17.30
C ARG A 4 10.87 -3.42 17.83
N ASP A 5 10.79 -3.83 19.09
CA ASP A 5 9.56 -3.68 19.87
C ASP A 5 9.63 -2.33 20.59
N SER A 6 9.52 -1.25 19.82
CA SER A 6 8.95 -0.03 20.36
C SER A 6 7.53 0.02 19.84
N ALA A 7 6.58 -0.47 20.63
CA ALA A 7 5.19 -0.06 20.47
C ALA A 7 5.18 1.47 20.53
N SER A 8 5.05 2.13 19.38
CA SER A 8 4.96 3.58 19.32
C SER A 8 3.68 3.97 20.04
N SER A 9 3.81 4.78 21.08
CA SER A 9 2.69 5.37 21.83
C SER A 9 1.83 6.34 21.00
N GLY A 10 1.90 6.26 19.66
CA GLY A 10 1.25 7.16 18.71
C GLY A 10 0.69 6.49 17.45
N ASP A 11 0.57 5.15 17.41
CA ASP A 11 -0.16 4.46 16.34
C ASP A 11 -1.63 4.24 16.73
N PRO A 12 -2.59 5.00 16.16
CA PRO A 12 -4.02 4.83 16.45
C PRO A 12 -4.59 3.51 15.94
N PHE A 13 -3.86 2.78 15.09
CA PHE A 13 -4.29 1.52 14.47
C PHE A 13 -3.49 0.31 14.97
N ALA A 14 -2.85 0.44 16.14
CA ALA A 14 -2.02 -0.61 16.72
C ALA A 14 -2.80 -1.92 16.98
N SER A 15 -4.09 -1.84 17.28
CA SER A 15 -4.97 -3.01 17.43
C SER A 15 -5.14 -3.77 16.11
N ILE A 16 -5.29 -3.07 14.99
CA ILE A 16 -5.37 -3.66 13.66
C ILE A 16 -4.03 -4.34 13.35
N ARG A 17 -2.90 -3.67 13.55
CA ARG A 17 -1.56 -4.25 13.36
C ARG A 17 -1.36 -5.52 14.19
N ALA A 18 -1.70 -5.49 15.47
CA ALA A 18 -1.59 -6.64 16.36
C ALA A 18 -2.51 -7.80 15.95
N GLY A 19 -3.71 -7.47 15.47
CA GLY A 19 -4.65 -8.41 14.85
C GLY A 19 -4.05 -9.08 13.62
N THR A 20 -3.41 -8.31 12.73
CA THR A 20 -2.69 -8.82 11.55
C THR A 20 -1.61 -9.81 11.93
N LEU A 21 -0.75 -9.46 12.89
CA LEU A 21 0.32 -10.35 13.37
C LEU A 21 -0.22 -11.63 14.05
N THR A 22 -1.39 -11.54 14.67
CA THR A 22 -2.04 -12.71 15.28
C THR A 22 -2.65 -13.63 14.23
N HIS A 23 -3.33 -13.06 13.23
CA HIS A 23 -3.86 -13.80 12.10
C HIS A 23 -2.74 -14.52 11.33
N LEU A 24 -1.66 -13.80 11.02
CA LEU A 24 -0.44 -14.35 10.39
C LEU A 24 0.10 -15.57 11.15
N ARG A 25 0.29 -15.46 12.47
CA ARG A 25 0.82 -16.56 13.29
C ARG A 25 -0.09 -17.78 13.33
N LYS A 26 -1.41 -17.57 13.26
CA LYS A 26 -2.40 -18.65 13.33
C LYS A 26 -2.53 -19.40 12.00
N HIS A 27 -2.49 -18.67 10.88
CA HIS A 27 -2.81 -19.21 9.56
C HIS A 27 -1.59 -19.43 8.66
N GLY A 28 -0.45 -18.79 8.94
CA GLY A 28 0.75 -18.88 8.11
C GLY A 28 0.59 -18.29 6.71
N CYS A 29 -0.41 -17.44 6.50
CA CYS A 29 -0.70 -16.79 5.22
C CYS A 29 0.24 -15.60 4.95
N HIS A 30 0.20 -15.04 3.74
CA HIS A 30 1.04 -13.90 3.34
C HIS A 30 0.53 -12.53 3.83
N CYS A 31 -0.07 -12.49 5.02
CA CYS A 31 -0.70 -11.32 5.60
C CYS A 31 0.27 -10.57 6.54
N TYR A 32 1.16 -9.75 5.98
CA TYR A 32 2.10 -8.95 6.75
C TYR A 32 1.62 -7.50 6.86
N PRO A 33 1.66 -6.88 8.05
CA PRO A 33 1.44 -5.45 8.13
C PRO A 33 2.72 -4.73 7.68
N PHE A 34 2.60 -3.77 6.75
CA PHE A 34 3.67 -2.80 6.52
C PHE A 34 3.94 -2.03 7.82
N PHE A 35 5.13 -2.20 8.40
CA PHE A 35 5.38 -1.74 9.78
C PHE A 35 5.35 -0.21 9.91
N ASP A 36 5.76 0.53 8.88
CA ASP A 36 5.81 1.99 8.91
C ASP A 36 4.55 2.63 8.29
N GLY A 37 3.39 2.29 8.85
CA GLY A 37 2.12 2.91 8.43
C GLY A 37 2.12 4.44 8.60
N SER A 38 2.82 4.96 9.61
CA SER A 38 2.97 6.40 9.82
C SER A 38 3.61 7.12 8.64
N LEU A 39 4.64 6.53 8.01
CA LEU A 39 5.26 7.06 6.81
C LEU A 39 4.24 7.21 5.66
N LEU A 40 3.37 6.20 5.48
CA LEU A 40 2.33 6.24 4.45
C LEU A 40 1.36 7.40 4.66
N GLY A 41 0.93 7.60 5.91
CA GLY A 41 0.08 8.74 6.29
C GLY A 41 0.76 10.09 6.04
N VAL A 42 2.04 10.22 6.42
CA VAL A 42 2.82 11.45 6.19
C VAL A 42 2.97 11.74 4.70
N ILE A 43 3.29 10.74 3.88
CA ILE A 43 3.43 10.92 2.42
C ILE A 43 2.09 11.33 1.80
N ALA A 44 0.98 10.69 2.18
CA ALA A 44 -0.34 11.04 1.66
C ALA A 44 -0.75 12.47 2.01
N GLY A 45 -0.50 12.91 3.25
CA GLY A 45 -0.74 14.28 3.68
C GLY A 45 0.15 15.28 2.94
N ALA A 46 1.46 15.01 2.82
CA ALA A 46 2.41 15.85 2.11
C ALA A 46 2.08 15.98 0.60
N ALA A 47 1.59 14.89 -0.01
CA ALA A 47 1.14 14.87 -1.40
C ALA A 47 -0.22 15.57 -1.59
N ARG A 48 -0.90 15.97 -0.50
CA ARG A 48 -2.28 16.49 -0.51
C ARG A 48 -3.23 15.57 -1.29
N ALA A 49 -3.09 14.26 -1.05
CA ALA A 49 -3.78 13.25 -1.82
C ALA A 49 -5.31 13.35 -1.68
N LEU A 50 -6.02 13.22 -2.81
CA LEU A 50 -7.48 13.10 -2.88
C LEU A 50 -7.91 11.71 -3.38
N ARG A 51 -7.05 11.04 -4.15
CA ARG A 51 -7.29 9.68 -4.66
C ARG A 51 -6.07 8.81 -4.40
N ILE A 52 -6.26 7.71 -3.68
CA ILE A 52 -5.20 6.74 -3.33
C ILE A 52 -5.62 5.36 -3.83
N VAL A 53 -4.70 4.63 -4.47
CA VAL A 53 -4.89 3.22 -4.83
C VAL A 53 -3.87 2.36 -4.10
N GLU A 54 -4.32 1.27 -3.50
CA GLU A 54 -3.51 0.31 -2.74
C GLU A 54 -3.72 -1.11 -3.28
N LEU A 55 -2.62 -1.82 -3.51
CA LEU A 55 -2.59 -3.23 -3.91
C LEU A 55 -2.02 -4.05 -2.75
N GLY A 56 -2.88 -4.87 -2.14
CA GLY A 56 -2.61 -5.59 -0.89
C GLY A 56 -3.25 -4.85 0.28
N THR A 57 -4.46 -5.27 0.67
CA THR A 57 -5.17 -4.66 1.81
C THR A 57 -4.80 -5.34 3.14
N ALA A 58 -4.54 -6.64 3.09
CA ALA A 58 -4.45 -7.49 4.26
C ALA A 58 -5.64 -7.21 5.20
N LEU A 59 -5.38 -6.79 6.43
CA LEU A 59 -6.42 -6.52 7.44
C LEU A 59 -6.74 -5.02 7.57
N GLY A 60 -6.31 -4.19 6.61
CA GLY A 60 -6.71 -2.78 6.47
C GLY A 60 -5.87 -1.76 7.24
N TYR A 61 -4.71 -2.16 7.80
CA TYR A 61 -3.85 -1.27 8.60
C TYR A 61 -3.34 -0.07 7.80
N THR A 62 -2.79 -0.30 6.61
CA THR A 62 -2.22 0.72 5.72
C THR A 62 -3.29 1.61 5.10
N ALA A 63 -4.42 1.04 4.68
CA ALA A 63 -5.61 1.79 4.27
C ALA A 63 -6.07 2.80 5.34
N CYS A 64 -6.07 2.40 6.62
CA CYS A 64 -6.42 3.29 7.74
C CYS A 64 -5.40 4.42 7.90
N TRP A 65 -4.10 4.13 7.75
CA TRP A 65 -3.04 5.14 7.79
C TRP A 65 -3.15 6.15 6.64
N PHE A 66 -3.45 5.70 5.42
CA PHE A 66 -3.72 6.60 4.29
C PHE A 66 -4.94 7.48 4.56
N ALA A 67 -6.05 6.88 5.02
CA ALA A 67 -7.27 7.61 5.36
C ALA A 67 -7.05 8.62 6.49
N HIS A 68 -6.17 8.33 7.44
CA HIS A 68 -5.81 9.23 8.53
C HIS A 68 -4.93 10.40 8.06
N GLY A 69 -3.89 10.11 7.28
CA GLY A 69 -2.95 11.12 6.80
C GLY A 69 -3.49 12.05 5.71
N ALA A 70 -4.49 11.59 4.95
CA ALA A 70 -5.21 12.38 3.95
C ALA A 70 -6.72 12.35 4.23
N PRO A 71 -7.23 13.26 5.08
CA PRO A 71 -8.63 13.23 5.55
C PRO A 71 -9.69 13.32 4.44
N ASP A 72 -9.37 14.04 3.37
CA ASP A 72 -10.28 14.23 2.23
C ASP A 72 -10.15 13.15 1.14
N ALA A 73 -9.17 12.26 1.27
CA ALA A 73 -8.91 11.24 0.26
C ALA A 73 -10.02 10.19 0.19
N ARG A 74 -10.23 9.67 -1.03
CA ARG A 74 -10.85 8.38 -1.29
C ARG A 74 -9.75 7.35 -1.56
N ILE A 75 -9.87 6.20 -0.93
CA ILE A 75 -8.88 5.12 -0.98
C ILE A 75 -9.56 3.92 -1.65
N ASP A 76 -9.00 3.46 -2.75
CA ASP A 76 -9.34 2.18 -3.36
C ASP A 76 -8.27 1.17 -2.92
N THR A 77 -8.66 0.17 -2.11
CA THR A 77 -7.75 -0.88 -1.65
C THR A 77 -8.20 -2.24 -2.20
N ILE A 78 -7.26 -3.07 -2.62
CA ILE A 78 -7.54 -4.30 -3.38
C ILE A 78 -6.89 -5.49 -2.67
N ASP A 79 -7.68 -6.53 -2.44
CA ASP A 79 -7.20 -7.82 -1.94
C ASP A 79 -7.98 -8.97 -2.61
N PHE A 80 -7.33 -10.11 -2.79
CA PHE A 80 -7.96 -11.27 -3.44
C PHE A 80 -8.47 -12.31 -2.43
N ASP A 81 -8.01 -12.25 -1.17
CA ASP A 81 -8.39 -13.22 -0.15
C ASP A 81 -9.71 -12.80 0.54
N PRO A 82 -10.80 -13.59 0.42
CA PRO A 82 -12.10 -13.20 0.97
C PRO A 82 -12.11 -13.03 2.49
N GLU A 83 -11.26 -13.75 3.23
CA GLU A 83 -11.18 -13.62 4.69
C GLU A 83 -10.42 -12.35 5.08
N HIS A 84 -9.33 -12.02 4.38
CA HIS A 84 -8.66 -10.73 4.54
C HIS A 84 -9.63 -9.57 4.26
N VAL A 85 -10.36 -9.64 3.13
CA VAL A 85 -11.39 -8.67 2.74
C VAL A 85 -12.43 -8.46 3.85
N ARG A 86 -12.94 -9.55 4.43
CA ARG A 86 -13.94 -9.50 5.51
C ARG A 86 -13.38 -8.83 6.77
N LEU A 87 -12.17 -9.20 7.18
CA LEU A 87 -11.51 -8.64 8.36
C LEU A 87 -11.13 -7.17 8.15
N ALA A 88 -10.58 -6.82 6.99
CA ALA A 88 -10.27 -5.45 6.62
C ALA A 88 -11.51 -4.55 6.65
N ARG A 89 -12.62 -4.99 6.08
CA ARG A 89 -13.88 -4.24 6.11
C ARG A 89 -14.31 -3.93 7.55
N THR A 90 -14.25 -4.92 8.43
CA THR A 90 -14.60 -4.77 9.86
C THR A 90 -13.68 -3.74 10.54
N ASN A 91 -12.37 -3.83 10.30
CA ASN A 91 -11.38 -2.94 10.90
C ASN A 91 -11.49 -1.50 10.39
N ILE A 92 -11.68 -1.32 9.09
CA ILE A 92 -11.85 -0.02 8.43
C ILE A 92 -13.12 0.68 8.92
N GLU A 93 -14.20 -0.08 9.12
CA GLU A 93 -15.45 0.44 9.69
C GLU A 93 -15.27 0.87 11.15
N ALA A 94 -14.65 0.02 11.98
CA ALA A 94 -14.34 0.33 13.37
C ALA A 94 -13.42 1.56 13.51
N ALA A 95 -12.52 1.80 12.55
CA ALA A 95 -11.68 2.98 12.47
C ALA A 95 -12.40 4.25 11.96
N GLY A 96 -13.66 4.14 11.55
CA GLY A 96 -14.48 5.27 11.09
C GLY A 96 -14.26 5.68 9.63
N PHE A 97 -13.67 4.80 8.80
CA PHE A 97 -13.28 5.14 7.43
C PHE A 97 -14.13 4.48 6.33
N ALA A 98 -15.21 3.78 6.69
CA ALA A 98 -16.08 3.06 5.76
C ALA A 98 -16.62 3.90 4.58
N LYS A 99 -16.82 5.22 4.76
CA LYS A 99 -17.29 6.11 3.68
C LYS A 99 -16.20 6.56 2.70
N ARG A 100 -14.93 6.33 3.04
CA ARG A 100 -13.77 6.85 2.30
C ARG A 100 -12.90 5.75 1.71
N VAL A 101 -12.89 4.58 2.33
CA VAL A 101 -12.13 3.42 1.85
C VAL A 101 -13.08 2.47 1.13
N THR A 102 -12.91 2.34 -0.17
CA THR A 102 -13.56 1.34 -1.01
C THR A 102 -12.66 0.13 -1.10
N LEU A 103 -13.17 -1.03 -0.70
CA LEU A 103 -12.44 -2.28 -0.72
C LEU A 103 -12.93 -3.16 -1.87
N HIS A 104 -12.02 -3.51 -2.77
CA HIS A 104 -12.27 -4.31 -3.97
C HIS A 104 -11.74 -5.72 -3.76
N GLU A 105 -12.65 -6.71 -3.82
CA GLU A 105 -12.28 -8.12 -3.76
C GLU A 105 -11.95 -8.63 -5.17
N GLY A 106 -10.73 -9.14 -5.36
CA GLY A 106 -10.28 -9.75 -6.61
C GLY A 106 -8.79 -9.61 -6.86
N ALA A 107 -8.30 -10.28 -7.91
CA ALA A 107 -6.92 -10.14 -8.33
C ALA A 107 -6.64 -8.73 -8.88
N PHE A 108 -5.42 -8.23 -8.67
CA PHE A 108 -5.01 -6.91 -9.15
C PHE A 108 -5.25 -6.75 -10.65
N ASP A 109 -4.92 -7.77 -11.44
CA ASP A 109 -5.06 -7.78 -12.89
C ASP A 109 -6.53 -7.68 -13.37
N ASP A 110 -7.49 -8.06 -12.52
CA ASP A 110 -8.92 -7.97 -12.81
C ASP A 110 -9.54 -6.65 -12.34
N VAL A 111 -8.98 -6.02 -11.30
CA VAL A 111 -9.52 -4.82 -10.68
C VAL A 111 -8.91 -3.55 -11.29
N LEU A 112 -7.59 -3.48 -11.45
CA LEU A 112 -6.90 -2.28 -11.95
C LEU A 112 -7.47 -1.73 -13.27
N PRO A 113 -7.80 -2.57 -14.28
CA PRO A 113 -8.31 -2.06 -15.56
C PRO A 113 -9.69 -1.38 -15.45
N LYS A 114 -10.42 -1.61 -14.34
CA LYS A 114 -11.74 -1.02 -14.08
C LYS A 114 -11.65 0.34 -13.38
N LEU A 115 -10.48 0.69 -12.85
CA LEU A 115 -10.26 1.95 -12.15
C LEU A 115 -9.97 3.09 -13.13
N LYS A 116 -10.41 4.29 -12.77
CA LYS A 116 -10.17 5.49 -13.58
C LYS A 116 -8.84 6.14 -13.17
N PRO A 117 -7.99 6.55 -14.14
CA PRO A 117 -6.77 7.29 -13.86
C PRO A 117 -6.99 8.59 -13.08
N GLY A 118 -5.91 9.14 -12.55
CA GLY A 118 -5.89 10.38 -11.77
C GLY A 118 -5.59 10.17 -10.28
N TYR A 119 -4.97 9.05 -9.91
CA TYR A 119 -4.55 8.82 -8.53
C TYR A 119 -3.35 9.69 -8.16
N ASP A 120 -3.38 10.26 -6.96
CA ASP A 120 -2.31 11.07 -6.39
C ASP A 120 -1.22 10.20 -5.76
N VAL A 121 -1.65 9.11 -5.12
CA VAL A 121 -0.76 8.14 -4.47
C VAL A 121 -1.15 6.73 -4.89
N GLY A 122 -0.15 5.92 -5.19
CA GLY A 122 -0.26 4.49 -5.41
C GLY A 122 0.62 3.77 -4.40
N PHE A 123 0.13 2.67 -3.85
CA PHE A 123 0.89 1.81 -2.95
C PHE A 123 0.81 0.37 -3.44
N PHE A 124 1.97 -0.26 -3.60
CA PHE A 124 2.08 -1.68 -3.86
C PHE A 124 2.71 -2.36 -2.66
N ASP A 125 1.94 -3.25 -2.03
CA ASP A 125 2.35 -4.12 -0.92
C ASP A 125 1.91 -5.57 -1.14
N GLY A 126 1.85 -5.97 -2.42
CA GLY A 126 1.68 -7.37 -2.79
C GLY A 126 2.95 -8.18 -2.54
N PHE A 127 2.80 -9.50 -2.45
CA PHE A 127 3.94 -10.41 -2.24
C PHE A 127 4.93 -10.42 -3.42
N ASP A 128 4.44 -10.33 -4.66
CA ASP A 128 5.25 -10.44 -5.89
C ASP A 128 5.00 -9.25 -6.84
N PRO A 129 5.91 -8.27 -6.90
CA PRO A 129 5.79 -7.13 -7.81
C PRO A 129 6.08 -7.51 -9.27
N THR A 130 5.08 -7.40 -10.13
CA THR A 130 5.21 -7.65 -11.58
C THR A 130 5.34 -6.36 -12.40
N LEU A 131 6.00 -6.43 -13.57
CA LEU A 131 6.07 -5.31 -14.51
C LEU A 131 4.68 -4.90 -15.03
N ARG A 132 3.72 -5.83 -15.06
CA ARG A 132 2.32 -5.52 -15.36
C ARG A 132 1.73 -4.60 -14.30
N ASN A 133 1.89 -4.91 -13.01
CA ASN A 133 1.39 -4.06 -11.94
C ASN A 133 2.03 -2.66 -11.99
N LEU A 134 3.35 -2.58 -12.25
CA LEU A 134 4.02 -1.29 -12.43
C LEU A 134 3.41 -0.47 -13.57
N LYS A 135 3.16 -1.10 -14.72
CA LYS A 135 2.58 -0.45 -15.90
C LYS A 135 1.17 0.08 -15.60
N GLU A 136 0.33 -0.73 -14.96
CA GLU A 136 -1.04 -0.34 -14.59
C GLU A 136 -1.04 0.79 -13.56
N LEU A 137 -0.26 0.66 -12.48
CA LEU A 137 -0.10 1.70 -11.45
C LEU A 137 0.41 3.01 -12.05
N ARG A 138 1.40 2.95 -12.95
CA ARG A 138 1.88 4.13 -13.67
C ARG A 138 0.77 4.76 -14.52
N THR A 139 -0.07 3.96 -15.15
CA THR A 139 -1.19 4.46 -15.98
C THR A 139 -2.24 5.15 -15.12
N LEU A 140 -2.54 4.60 -13.95
CA LEU A 140 -3.52 5.14 -13.00
C LEU A 140 -3.05 6.42 -12.30
N LEU A 141 -1.75 6.57 -12.05
CA LEU A 141 -1.19 7.77 -11.42
C LEU A 141 -1.24 8.98 -12.34
N ARG A 142 -1.56 10.16 -11.78
CA ARG A 142 -1.37 11.43 -12.50
C ARG A 142 0.12 11.78 -12.65
N PRO A 143 0.51 12.63 -13.61
CA PRO A 143 1.82 13.28 -13.57
C PRO A 143 2.06 13.97 -12.22
N GLY A 144 3.25 13.78 -11.65
CA GLY A 144 3.61 14.22 -10.30
C GLY A 144 2.99 13.39 -9.16
N GLY A 145 2.26 12.32 -9.46
CA GLY A 145 1.75 11.38 -8.46
C GLY A 145 2.88 10.54 -7.85
N VAL A 146 2.68 10.07 -6.62
CA VAL A 146 3.65 9.28 -5.87
C VAL A 146 3.30 7.80 -5.95
N LEU A 147 4.28 6.96 -6.28
CA LEU A 147 4.21 5.51 -6.15
C LEU A 147 5.13 5.07 -5.01
N ILE A 148 4.59 4.31 -4.08
CA ILE A 148 5.33 3.63 -3.03
C ILE A 148 5.26 2.13 -3.35
N THR A 149 6.41 1.44 -3.41
CA THR A 149 6.46 0.01 -3.76
C THR A 149 7.37 -0.71 -2.80
N THR A 150 6.82 -1.70 -2.10
CA THR A 150 7.54 -2.56 -1.14
C THR A 150 7.94 -3.87 -1.83
N ASN A 151 8.57 -4.77 -1.08
CA ASN A 151 8.85 -6.15 -1.52
C ASN A 151 9.69 -6.26 -2.80
N LEU A 152 10.49 -5.23 -3.14
CA LEU A 152 11.34 -5.17 -4.34
C LEU A 152 12.55 -6.12 -4.29
N ASN A 153 12.49 -7.16 -3.47
CA ASN A 153 13.45 -8.25 -3.34
C ASN A 153 12.78 -9.63 -3.48
N PHE A 154 11.48 -9.67 -3.75
CA PHE A 154 10.69 -10.87 -3.99
C PHE A 154 10.27 -10.94 -5.46
N GLY A 155 10.00 -12.15 -5.95
CA GLY A 155 9.59 -12.35 -7.34
C GLY A 155 10.74 -12.40 -8.33
N SER A 156 10.48 -13.00 -9.49
CA SER A 156 11.44 -13.08 -10.60
C SER A 156 11.64 -11.73 -11.29
N GLU A 157 10.66 -10.83 -11.23
CA GLU A 157 10.66 -9.55 -11.94
C GLU A 157 11.19 -8.37 -11.10
N ALA A 158 11.47 -8.54 -9.80
CA ALA A 158 11.88 -7.43 -8.91
C ALA A 158 13.07 -6.63 -9.43
N ARG A 159 14.07 -7.28 -10.04
CA ARG A 159 15.22 -6.58 -10.63
C ARG A 159 14.78 -5.65 -11.76
N SER A 160 14.03 -6.18 -12.73
CA SER A 160 13.52 -5.40 -13.86
C SER A 160 12.54 -4.31 -13.40
N TYR A 161 11.77 -4.57 -12.35
CA TYR A 161 10.90 -3.58 -11.71
C TYR A 161 11.73 -2.39 -11.19
N ARG A 162 12.80 -2.66 -10.42
CA ARG A 162 13.73 -1.62 -9.92
C ARG A 162 14.40 -0.85 -11.04
N GLU A 163 14.86 -1.52 -12.09
CA GLU A 163 15.44 -0.88 -13.27
C GLU A 163 14.43 0.09 -13.91
N ARG A 164 13.16 -0.33 -14.01
CA ARG A 164 12.11 0.51 -14.58
C ARG A 164 11.77 1.71 -13.70
N LEU A 165 11.75 1.55 -12.37
CA LEU A 165 11.62 2.68 -11.43
C LEU A 165 12.83 3.62 -11.46
N SER A 166 13.98 3.16 -11.95
CA SER A 166 15.19 3.98 -12.07
C SER A 166 15.28 4.76 -13.39
N ASP A 167 14.35 4.55 -14.32
CA ASP A 167 14.27 5.32 -15.57
C ASP A 167 13.90 6.78 -15.26
N SER A 168 14.90 7.65 -15.27
CA SER A 168 14.77 9.08 -14.96
C SER A 168 13.93 9.88 -15.96
N LYS A 169 13.54 9.27 -17.09
CA LYS A 169 12.56 9.87 -18.02
C LYS A 169 11.12 9.63 -17.59
N GLN A 170 10.88 8.66 -16.71
CA GLN A 170 9.54 8.27 -16.25
C GLN A 170 9.35 8.48 -14.76
N TRP A 171 10.42 8.43 -13.97
CA TRP A 171 10.35 8.44 -12.51
C TRP A 171 11.49 9.23 -11.89
N ARG A 172 11.19 9.86 -10.75
CA ARG A 172 12.20 10.33 -9.81
C ARG A 172 12.10 9.45 -8.57
N THR A 173 13.09 8.59 -8.35
CA THR A 173 13.00 7.48 -7.38
C THR A 173 14.08 7.56 -6.33
N THR A 174 13.72 7.19 -5.09
CA THR A 174 14.65 6.85 -4.03
C THR A 174 14.36 5.45 -3.49
N PHE A 175 15.41 4.72 -3.10
CA PHE A 175 15.35 3.41 -2.46
C PHE A 175 15.83 3.54 -1.01
N ALA A 176 15.15 4.37 -0.23
CA ALA A 176 15.61 4.77 1.10
C ALA A 176 14.91 4.05 2.27
N ALA A 177 13.80 3.36 2.02
CA ALA A 177 13.01 2.70 3.06
C ALA A 177 13.30 1.19 3.13
N GLU A 178 13.22 0.64 4.35
CA GLU A 178 13.40 -0.79 4.64
C GLU A 178 14.69 -1.41 4.05
N ASP A 179 15.82 -0.75 4.25
CA ASP A 179 17.13 -1.15 3.70
C ASP A 179 17.13 -1.23 2.17
N GLY A 180 16.37 -0.35 1.52
CA GLY A 180 16.24 -0.27 0.07
C GLY A 180 15.26 -1.26 -0.54
N ARG A 181 14.47 -2.00 0.27
CA ARG A 181 13.39 -2.88 -0.19
C ARG A 181 12.12 -2.14 -0.58
N THR A 182 11.99 -0.89 -0.12
CA THR A 182 10.89 -0.01 -0.47
C THR A 182 11.38 1.19 -1.27
N ALA A 183 10.76 1.40 -2.43
CA ALA A 183 10.97 2.54 -3.29
C ALA A 183 9.87 3.59 -3.11
N ILE A 184 10.26 4.86 -3.19
CA ILE A 184 9.35 6.00 -3.28
C ILE A 184 9.67 6.72 -4.58
N SER A 185 8.70 6.81 -5.47
CA SER A 185 8.88 7.27 -6.85
C SER A 185 7.84 8.32 -7.21
N ILE A 186 8.28 9.44 -7.78
CA ILE A 186 7.38 10.46 -8.35
C ILE A 186 7.28 10.21 -9.85
N LYS A 187 6.07 10.07 -10.38
CA LYS A 187 5.83 9.97 -11.83
C LYS A 187 6.15 11.30 -12.51
N ILE A 188 7.01 11.25 -13.53
CA ILE A 188 7.36 12.40 -14.37
C ILE A 188 6.31 12.54 -15.48
#